data_AF-A0AAW0WSZ0-F1
#
_entry.id   AF-A0AAW0WSZ0-F1
#
_cell.length_a   1.000
_cell.length_b   1.000
_cell.length_c   1.000
_cell.angle_alpha   90.00
_cell.angle_beta   90.00
_cell.angle_gamma   90.00
#
_symmetry.space_group_name_H-M   'P 1'
#
loop_
_entity.id
_entity.type
_entity.pdbx_description
1 polymer ?
#
loop_
_entity_poly.entity_id
_entity_poly.type
_entity_poly.pdbx_seq_one_letter_code
_entity_poly.pdbx_strand_id
1 'polypeptide(L)'
;EVLSKNSSPGCPQDDPCLHAGRPCNNHARCVESRDGGGPVCECVLGRSGESCHHKTQPASFSANSYIKMALTASPPPNTTTLQLRFRTWEERGQLVAVMSHHGREKLGLQLVEGRLCVQLVLHHTPDTQLCLSQAHLNDGKWHDVHANRYGEWLELLVDEGDGVLYNTTSTPSALQGWTRSLSVDRHEGVHVGGSPEYVGVSLHTV
;
A
#
# COMPACT_ATOMS: atom_id res chain seq x y z
N GLU A 1 37.36 37.93 3.29
CA GLU A 1 36.73 36.64 3.64
C GLU A 1 37.65 35.51 3.18
N VAL A 2 38.00 34.59 4.07
CA VAL A 2 38.91 33.49 3.76
C VAL A 2 38.03 32.26 3.51
N LEU A 3 37.75 31.95 2.26
CA LEU A 3 37.23 30.62 1.91
C LEU A 3 38.33 29.60 2.23
N SER A 4 38.00 28.54 2.96
CA SER A 4 38.94 27.44 3.21
C SER A 4 39.42 26.86 1.88
N LYS A 5 40.73 26.58 1.79
CA LYS A 5 41.29 25.83 0.65
C LYS A 5 40.51 24.52 0.50
N ASN A 6 40.06 24.23 -0.73
CA ASN A 6 39.11 23.17 -1.12
C ASN A 6 37.60 23.42 -0.89
N SER A 7 37.17 24.66 -0.70
CA SER A 7 35.74 24.98 -0.76
C SER A 7 35.40 25.68 -2.08
N SER A 8 34.51 25.08 -2.86
CA SER A 8 33.82 25.75 -3.97
C SER A 8 32.62 26.52 -3.42
N PRO A 9 32.30 27.73 -3.93
CA PRO A 9 31.09 28.44 -3.57
C PRO A 9 29.85 27.68 -4.09
N GLY A 10 28.83 27.53 -3.23
CA GLY A 10 27.55 26.90 -3.58
C GLY A 10 27.53 25.39 -3.39
N CYS A 11 26.36 24.85 -3.03
CA CYS A 11 26.07 23.44 -3.28
C CYS A 11 25.86 23.30 -4.79
N PRO A 12 26.64 22.49 -5.53
CA PRO A 12 26.29 22.19 -6.90
C PRO A 12 24.92 21.50 -6.87
N GLN A 13 23.88 22.21 -7.27
CA GLN A 13 22.54 21.66 -7.51
C GLN A 13 22.55 20.93 -8.84
N ASP A 14 23.39 19.90 -8.96
CA ASP A 14 23.26 18.95 -10.06
C ASP A 14 22.15 17.97 -9.65
N ASP A 15 20.90 18.33 -9.95
CA ASP A 15 19.77 17.41 -9.77
C ASP A 15 20.02 16.17 -10.67
N PRO A 16 20.30 15.00 -10.09
CA PRO A 16 20.64 13.80 -10.84
C PRO A 16 19.48 13.35 -11.76
N CYS A 17 18.25 13.72 -11.42
CA CYS A 17 17.06 13.43 -12.21
C CYS A 17 16.92 14.32 -13.45
N LEU A 18 17.58 15.48 -13.48
CA LEU A 18 17.57 16.42 -14.61
C LEU A 18 18.76 16.23 -15.55
N HIS A 19 19.94 15.88 -15.03
CA HIS A 19 21.18 15.85 -15.83
C HIS A 19 21.58 14.48 -16.40
N ALA A 20 21.11 13.36 -15.82
CA ALA A 20 21.46 12.01 -16.29
C ALA A 20 20.65 11.53 -17.51
N GLY A 21 20.15 12.45 -18.35
CA GLY A 21 19.37 12.11 -19.55
C GLY A 21 18.09 11.33 -19.23
N ARG A 22 17.19 11.92 -18.43
CA ARG A 22 15.91 11.32 -17.98
C ARG A 22 16.05 9.81 -17.69
N PRO A 23 16.67 9.44 -16.56
CA PRO A 23 16.92 8.03 -16.22
C PRO A 23 15.63 7.19 -16.13
N CYS A 24 14.50 7.86 -15.89
CA CYS A 24 13.19 7.25 -15.75
C CYS A 24 12.30 7.53 -16.96
N ASN A 25 11.48 6.54 -17.33
CA ASN A 25 10.41 6.74 -18.32
C ASN A 25 9.34 7.70 -17.77
N ASN A 26 8.46 8.22 -18.63
CA ASN A 26 7.35 9.12 -18.28
C ASN A 26 6.32 8.51 -17.29
N HIS A 27 6.44 7.22 -16.95
CA HIS A 27 5.57 6.49 -16.03
C HIS A 27 6.27 6.23 -14.69
N ALA A 28 7.11 7.16 -14.24
CA ALA A 28 7.90 7.00 -13.03
C ALA A 28 8.27 8.36 -12.45
N ARG A 29 8.39 8.39 -11.12
CA ARG A 29 8.98 9.50 -10.38
C ARG A 29 10.46 9.21 -10.17
N CYS A 30 11.32 10.12 -10.61
CA CYS A 30 12.74 10.03 -10.31
C CYS A 30 12.98 10.57 -8.90
N VAL A 31 13.72 9.82 -8.08
CA VAL A 31 14.09 10.18 -6.72
C VAL A 31 15.57 9.92 -6.50
N GLU A 32 16.22 10.73 -5.67
CA GLU A 32 17.61 10.46 -5.27
C GLU A 32 17.68 9.30 -4.28
N SER A 33 18.63 8.39 -4.47
CA SER A 33 18.88 7.31 -3.53
C SER A 33 19.41 7.84 -2.19
N ARG A 34 18.85 7.36 -1.08
CA ARG A 34 19.28 7.73 0.28
C ARG A 34 20.72 7.31 0.59
N ASP A 35 21.22 6.27 -0.08
CA ASP A 35 22.56 5.73 0.14
C ASP A 35 23.62 6.37 -0.77
N GLY A 36 23.27 7.46 -1.47
CA GLY A 36 24.16 8.13 -2.41
C GLY A 36 24.41 7.35 -3.71
N GLY A 37 23.59 6.33 -3.99
CA GLY A 37 23.72 5.45 -5.16
C GLY A 37 23.23 6.04 -6.49
N GLY A 38 22.95 7.34 -6.57
CA GLY A 38 22.41 8.00 -7.77
C GLY A 38 20.87 8.02 -7.86
N PRO A 39 20.29 8.45 -9.01
CA PRO A 39 18.86 8.52 -9.20
C PRO A 39 18.22 7.12 -9.32
N VAL A 40 17.06 6.94 -8.69
CA VAL A 40 16.24 5.72 -8.71
C VAL A 40 14.86 6.06 -9.22
N CYS A 41 14.24 5.16 -9.98
CA CYS A 41 12.90 5.34 -10.51
C CYS A 41 11.85 4.65 -9.63
N GLU A 42 10.97 5.44 -9.04
CA GLU A 42 9.74 4.94 -8.43
C GLU A 42 8.67 4.79 -9.51
N CYS A 43 8.41 3.53 -9.89
CA CYS A 43 7.45 3.21 -10.93
C CYS A 43 6.00 3.46 -10.49
N VAL A 44 5.18 3.97 -11.40
CA VAL A 44 3.71 3.95 -11.20
C VAL A 44 3.19 2.51 -11.18
N LEU A 45 2.02 2.30 -10.58
CA LEU A 45 1.36 1.00 -10.54
C LEU A 45 1.21 0.40 -11.95
N GLY A 46 1.51 -0.89 -12.08
CA GLY A 46 1.50 -1.57 -13.38
C GLY A 46 2.80 -1.47 -14.18
N ARG A 47 3.83 -0.78 -13.67
CA ARG A 47 5.17 -0.69 -14.29
C ARG A 47 6.25 -1.29 -13.40
N SER A 48 7.34 -1.76 -14.01
CA SER A 48 8.48 -2.34 -13.30
C SER A 48 9.79 -2.23 -14.09
N GLY A 49 10.88 -2.61 -13.43
CA GLY A 49 12.25 -2.50 -13.93
C GLY A 49 12.92 -1.19 -13.48
N GLU A 50 14.24 -1.10 -13.63
CA GLU A 50 15.05 0.02 -13.13
C GLU A 50 14.62 1.39 -13.66
N SER A 51 14.12 1.44 -14.90
CA SER A 51 13.61 2.66 -15.55
C SER A 51 12.10 2.61 -15.84
N CYS A 52 11.38 1.63 -15.29
CA CYS A 52 9.92 1.49 -15.38
C CYS A 52 9.36 1.29 -16.81
N HIS A 53 10.13 0.70 -17.72
CA HIS A 53 9.67 0.39 -19.08
C HIS A 53 8.75 -0.83 -19.15
N HIS A 54 8.96 -1.82 -18.29
CA HIS A 54 8.23 -3.08 -18.37
C HIS A 54 6.85 -2.93 -17.73
N LYS A 55 5.86 -3.61 -18.31
CA LYS A 55 4.56 -3.78 -17.65
C LYS A 55 4.67 -4.91 -16.63
N THR A 56 4.05 -4.74 -15.48
CA THR A 56 3.94 -5.84 -14.50
C THR A 56 3.06 -6.95 -15.07
N GLN A 57 3.32 -8.18 -14.65
CA GLN A 57 2.44 -9.31 -14.92
C GLN A 57 1.41 -9.42 -13.79
N PRO A 58 0.10 -9.39 -14.09
CA PRO A 58 -0.91 -9.53 -13.06
C PRO A 58 -0.98 -10.98 -12.57
N ALA A 59 -1.07 -11.16 -11.25
CA ALA A 59 -1.47 -12.45 -10.67
C ALA A 59 -3.00 -12.60 -10.74
N SER A 60 -3.47 -13.81 -11.03
CA SER A 60 -4.90 -14.14 -11.04
C SER A 60 -5.23 -14.99 -9.82
N PHE A 61 -6.31 -14.63 -9.13
CA PHE A 61 -6.75 -15.29 -7.91
C PHE A 61 -8.09 -15.99 -8.17
N SER A 62 -8.10 -17.32 -7.99
CA SER A 62 -9.34 -18.11 -7.92
C SER A 62 -9.92 -18.05 -6.51
N ALA A 63 -11.13 -18.60 -6.33
CA ALA A 63 -11.71 -18.78 -5.00
C ALA A 63 -10.71 -19.47 -4.05
N ASN A 64 -10.60 -18.96 -2.82
CA ASN A 64 -9.72 -19.47 -1.76
C ASN A 64 -8.21 -19.49 -2.09
N SER A 65 -7.77 -18.76 -3.11
CA SER A 65 -6.35 -18.58 -3.40
C SER A 65 -5.77 -17.39 -2.64
N TYR A 66 -4.50 -17.49 -2.25
CA TYR A 66 -3.78 -16.45 -1.54
C TYR A 66 -2.29 -16.51 -1.84
N ILE A 67 -1.60 -15.39 -1.59
CA ILE A 67 -0.14 -15.29 -1.55
C ILE A 67 0.25 -14.83 -0.16
N LYS A 68 1.27 -15.47 0.43
CA LYS A 68 1.96 -15.00 1.64
C LYS A 68 3.25 -14.31 1.25
N MET A 69 3.49 -13.11 1.77
CA MET A 69 4.71 -12.35 1.50
C MET A 69 5.54 -12.22 2.78
N ALA A 70 6.80 -12.66 2.69
CA ALA A 70 7.80 -12.41 3.71
C ALA A 70 8.54 -11.10 3.43
N LEU A 71 8.61 -10.24 4.44
CA LEU A 71 9.25 -8.93 4.39
C LEU A 71 10.73 -9.03 4.80
N THR A 72 11.57 -8.30 4.07
CA THR A 72 13.01 -8.21 4.32
C THR A 72 13.33 -7.46 5.61
N ALA A 73 12.45 -6.56 6.04
CA ALA A 73 12.52 -5.84 7.32
C ALA A 73 11.12 -5.62 7.88
N SER A 74 11.03 -5.41 9.21
CA SER A 74 9.78 -5.04 9.84
C SER A 74 9.38 -3.61 9.42
N PRO A 75 8.15 -3.38 8.94
CA PRO A 75 7.71 -2.05 8.55
C PRO A 75 7.54 -1.15 9.79
N PRO A 76 7.52 0.18 9.61
CA PRO A 76 7.17 1.11 10.68
C PRO A 76 5.80 0.75 11.30
N PRO A 77 5.67 0.70 12.64
CA PRO A 77 4.45 0.18 13.26
C PRO A 77 3.27 1.17 13.20
N ASN A 78 3.54 2.47 13.18
CA ASN A 78 2.52 3.52 13.24
C ASN A 78 2.04 3.98 11.86
N THR A 79 2.68 3.56 10.77
CA THR A 79 2.28 3.95 9.42
C THR A 79 2.30 2.77 8.48
N THR A 80 1.33 2.72 7.58
CA THR A 80 1.25 1.67 6.56
C THR A 80 0.67 2.27 5.30
N THR A 81 1.35 2.07 4.17
CA THR A 81 0.86 2.47 2.85
C THR A 81 0.71 1.22 2.01
N LEU A 82 -0.50 0.98 1.53
CA LEU A 82 -0.83 -0.08 0.59
C LEU A 82 -1.11 0.54 -0.77
N GLN A 83 -0.40 0.07 -1.79
CA GLN A 83 -0.60 0.48 -3.18
C GLN A 83 -0.73 -0.78 -4.04
N LEU A 84 -1.84 -0.90 -4.74
CA LEU A 84 -2.07 -2.04 -5.62
C LEU A 84 -3.03 -1.68 -6.74
N ARG A 85 -3.00 -2.49 -7.79
CA ARG A 85 -3.93 -2.40 -8.90
C ARG A 85 -4.74 -3.68 -8.98
N PHE A 86 -6.07 -3.59 -9.03
CA PHE A 86 -6.95 -4.74 -9.10
C PHE A 86 -8.06 -4.56 -10.13
N ARG A 87 -8.62 -5.69 -10.56
CA ARG A 87 -9.88 -5.75 -11.32
C ARG A 87 -10.64 -6.98 -10.87
N THR A 88 -11.96 -6.90 -10.79
CA THR A 88 -12.79 -8.05 -10.43
C THR A 88 -14.24 -7.84 -10.84
N TRP A 89 -15.00 -8.92 -10.86
CA TRP A 89 -16.47 -8.91 -10.91
C TRP A 89 -17.10 -9.28 -9.56
N GLU A 90 -16.30 -9.78 -8.62
CA GLU A 90 -16.74 -10.20 -7.30
C GLU A 90 -17.15 -9.01 -6.44
N GLU A 91 -18.30 -9.14 -5.77
CA GLU A 91 -18.79 -8.10 -4.85
C GLU A 91 -18.12 -8.15 -3.48
N ARG A 92 -17.52 -9.29 -3.12
CA ARG A 92 -16.90 -9.52 -1.81
C ARG A 92 -15.58 -10.24 -1.97
N GLY A 93 -14.58 -9.83 -1.20
CA GLY A 93 -13.29 -10.51 -1.18
C GLY A 93 -12.19 -9.66 -0.56
N GLN A 94 -11.27 -10.31 0.14
CA GLN A 94 -10.07 -9.65 0.63
C GLN A 94 -9.08 -9.46 -0.52
N LEU A 95 -8.52 -8.26 -0.63
CA LEU A 95 -7.46 -7.94 -1.59
C LEU A 95 -6.10 -8.07 -0.92
N VAL A 96 -5.94 -7.46 0.26
CA VAL A 96 -4.71 -7.52 1.05
C VAL A 96 -5.05 -7.54 2.54
N ALA A 97 -4.28 -8.28 3.33
CA ALA A 97 -4.26 -8.14 4.77
C ALA A 97 -2.82 -8.00 5.27
N VAL A 98 -2.63 -7.05 6.18
CA VAL A 98 -1.40 -6.84 6.93
C VAL A 98 -1.73 -7.04 8.40
N MET A 99 -1.04 -7.98 9.05
CA MET A 99 -1.44 -8.50 10.34
C MET A 99 -0.26 -8.57 11.31
N SER A 100 -0.55 -8.42 12.59
CA SER A 100 0.40 -8.74 13.63
C SER A 100 0.65 -10.24 13.72
N HIS A 101 1.67 -10.62 14.49
CA HIS A 101 1.82 -12.00 14.92
C HIS A 101 0.52 -12.50 15.57
N HIS A 102 0.09 -13.70 15.19
CA HIS A 102 -1.20 -14.31 15.56
C HIS A 102 -2.48 -13.57 15.13
N GLY A 103 -2.41 -12.56 14.27
CA GLY A 103 -3.59 -11.93 13.65
C GLY A 103 -4.49 -11.11 14.60
N ARG A 104 -4.00 -10.73 15.78
CA ARG A 104 -4.78 -9.94 16.76
C ARG A 104 -4.99 -8.49 16.35
N GLU A 105 -4.03 -7.94 15.62
CA GLU A 105 -4.12 -6.63 15.00
C GLU A 105 -4.06 -6.81 13.48
N LYS A 106 -4.87 -6.05 12.74
CA LYS A 106 -5.04 -6.23 11.30
C LYS A 106 -5.36 -4.91 10.62
N LEU A 107 -4.72 -4.66 9.48
CA LEU A 107 -5.16 -3.73 8.45
C LEU A 107 -5.55 -4.55 7.22
N GLY A 108 -6.84 -4.59 6.90
CA GLY A 108 -7.38 -5.33 5.76
C GLY A 108 -7.94 -4.39 4.70
N LEU A 109 -7.66 -4.65 3.43
CA LEU A 109 -8.26 -4.00 2.28
C LEU A 109 -9.13 -5.03 1.55
N GLN A 110 -10.42 -4.75 1.38
CA GLN A 110 -11.40 -5.71 0.91
C GLN A 110 -12.56 -5.06 0.16
N LEU A 111 -13.25 -5.85 -0.66
CA LEU A 111 -14.53 -5.48 -1.24
C LEU A 111 -15.68 -5.92 -0.32
N VAL A 112 -16.64 -5.01 -0.13
CA VAL A 112 -17.89 -5.24 0.58
C VAL A 112 -19.02 -4.69 -0.28
N GLU A 113 -19.83 -5.58 -0.85
CA GLU A 113 -20.95 -5.21 -1.74
C GLU A 113 -20.48 -4.39 -2.95
N GLY A 114 -19.33 -4.77 -3.52
CA GLY A 114 -18.72 -4.10 -4.67
C GLY A 114 -17.98 -2.81 -4.35
N ARG A 115 -18.09 -2.29 -3.12
CA ARG A 115 -17.36 -1.10 -2.66
C ARG A 115 -16.05 -1.50 -1.98
N LEU A 116 -15.01 -0.71 -2.20
CA LEU A 116 -13.74 -0.92 -1.53
C LEU A 116 -13.77 -0.36 -0.11
N CYS A 117 -13.30 -1.16 0.83
CA CYS A 117 -13.24 -0.84 2.24
C CYS A 117 -11.88 -1.20 2.83
N VAL A 118 -11.39 -0.36 3.73
CA VAL A 118 -10.28 -0.64 4.62
C VAL A 118 -10.79 -0.87 6.04
N GLN A 119 -10.36 -1.95 6.67
CA GLN A 119 -10.69 -2.32 8.05
C GLN A 119 -9.42 -2.30 8.89
N LEU A 120 -9.48 -1.60 10.03
CA LEU A 120 -8.41 -1.50 11.00
C LEU A 120 -8.88 -2.07 12.34
N VAL A 121 -8.15 -3.07 12.81
CA VAL A 121 -8.29 -3.70 14.13
C VAL A 121 -6.97 -3.51 14.85
N LEU A 122 -7.00 -2.83 16.00
CA LEU A 122 -5.82 -2.62 16.85
C LEU A 122 -6.16 -2.98 18.29
N HIS A 123 -5.13 -3.28 19.08
CA HIS A 123 -5.33 -3.65 20.46
C HIS A 123 -5.89 -2.49 21.31
N HIS A 124 -6.93 -2.76 22.10
CA HIS A 124 -7.59 -1.79 22.98
C HIS A 124 -8.16 -0.54 22.29
N THR A 125 -8.59 -0.68 21.03
CA THR A 125 -9.33 0.37 20.30
C THR A 125 -10.56 -0.25 19.64
N PRO A 126 -11.65 0.51 19.44
CA PRO A 126 -12.75 0.06 18.59
C PRO A 126 -12.29 -0.22 17.16
N ASP A 127 -12.80 -1.28 16.57
CA ASP A 127 -12.58 -1.59 15.16
C ASP A 127 -13.10 -0.45 14.29
N THR A 128 -12.29 -0.05 13.31
CA THR A 128 -12.61 1.04 12.40
C THR A 128 -12.74 0.50 10.99
N GLN A 129 -13.82 0.85 10.30
CA GLN A 129 -14.00 0.52 8.89
C GLN A 129 -14.31 1.79 8.09
N LEU A 130 -13.59 1.96 6.99
CA LEU A 130 -13.77 3.05 6.03
C LEU A 130 -14.04 2.45 4.66
N CYS A 131 -15.20 2.76 4.08
CA CYS A 131 -15.55 2.34 2.73
C CYS A 131 -15.68 3.55 1.82
N LEU A 132 -15.43 3.38 0.52
CA LEU A 132 -15.89 4.36 -0.46
C LEU A 132 -17.40 4.52 -0.36
N SER A 133 -17.89 5.74 -0.58
CA SER A 133 -19.28 6.09 -0.32
C SER A 133 -20.25 5.42 -1.31
N GLN A 134 -19.98 5.55 -2.61
CA GLN A 134 -20.90 5.08 -3.66
C GLN A 134 -20.21 4.45 -4.89
N ALA A 135 -18.87 4.35 -4.88
CA ALA A 135 -18.14 3.76 -5.99
C ALA A 135 -18.11 2.23 -5.92
N HIS A 136 -18.74 1.57 -6.90
CA HIS A 136 -18.65 0.14 -7.11
C HIS A 136 -17.47 -0.17 -8.05
N LEU A 137 -16.53 -0.98 -7.60
CA LEU A 137 -15.27 -1.27 -8.30
C LEU A 137 -15.19 -2.73 -8.80
N ASN A 138 -16.31 -3.43 -8.77
CA ASN A 138 -16.46 -4.79 -9.30
C ASN A 138 -16.98 -4.77 -10.76
N ASP A 139 -16.49 -3.85 -11.59
CA ASP A 139 -16.93 -3.64 -12.97
C ASP A 139 -16.00 -4.28 -14.02
N GLY A 140 -15.06 -5.12 -13.58
CA GLY A 140 -14.08 -5.80 -14.40
C GLY A 140 -12.95 -4.93 -14.96
N LYS A 141 -12.93 -3.63 -14.67
CA LYS A 141 -11.85 -2.71 -15.08
C LYS A 141 -10.75 -2.63 -14.03
N TRP A 142 -9.61 -2.15 -14.48
CA TRP A 142 -8.45 -1.95 -13.61
C TRP A 142 -8.57 -0.65 -12.83
N HIS A 143 -8.48 -0.76 -11.51
CA HIS A 143 -8.47 0.36 -10.58
C HIS A 143 -7.15 0.40 -9.81
N ASP A 144 -6.59 1.59 -9.67
CA ASP A 144 -5.40 1.87 -8.88
C ASP A 144 -5.82 2.28 -7.47
N VAL A 145 -5.34 1.60 -6.43
CA VAL A 145 -5.76 1.82 -5.05
C VAL A 145 -4.59 2.29 -4.22
N HIS A 146 -4.86 3.31 -3.41
CA HIS A 146 -3.98 3.79 -2.35
C HIS A 146 -4.74 3.78 -1.03
N ALA A 147 -4.28 2.99 -0.07
CA ALA A 147 -4.80 2.99 1.29
C ALA A 147 -3.67 3.34 2.26
N ASN A 148 -3.83 4.45 2.97
CA ASN A 148 -2.85 4.93 3.92
C ASN A 148 -3.39 4.82 5.35
N ARG A 149 -2.50 4.47 6.26
CA ARG A 149 -2.75 4.43 7.70
C ARG A 149 -1.69 5.24 8.42
N TYR A 150 -2.14 6.06 9.37
CA TYR A 150 -1.30 6.78 10.32
C TYR A 150 -1.92 6.65 11.71
N GLY A 151 -1.42 5.71 12.50
CA GLY A 151 -2.01 5.32 13.78
C GLY A 151 -3.43 4.75 13.60
N GLU A 152 -4.43 5.47 14.08
CA GLU A 152 -5.87 5.17 13.93
C GLU A 152 -6.50 5.86 12.70
N TRP A 153 -5.81 6.83 12.10
CA TRP A 153 -6.31 7.53 10.92
C TRP A 153 -6.15 6.69 9.65
N LEU A 154 -7.19 6.65 8.83
CA LEU A 154 -7.24 5.91 7.58
C LEU A 154 -7.63 6.84 6.45
N GLU A 155 -6.98 6.67 5.32
CA GLU A 155 -7.28 7.32 4.06
C GLU A 155 -7.37 6.26 2.96
N LEU A 156 -8.37 6.39 2.11
CA LEU A 156 -8.63 5.51 0.99
C LEU A 156 -8.87 6.33 -0.25
N LEU A 157 -8.09 6.06 -1.30
CA LEU A 157 -8.11 6.75 -2.58
C LEU A 157 -8.06 5.71 -3.69
N VAL A 158 -8.88 5.90 -4.71
CA VAL A 158 -8.91 5.07 -5.91
C VAL A 158 -8.79 5.94 -7.15
N ASP A 159 -8.00 5.46 -8.11
CA ASP A 159 -7.67 6.13 -9.36
C ASP A 159 -7.17 7.56 -9.09
N GLU A 160 -7.87 8.59 -9.58
CA GLU A 160 -7.50 9.99 -9.38
C GLU A 160 -7.96 10.56 -8.03
N GLY A 161 -8.83 9.83 -7.30
CA GLY A 161 -9.28 10.25 -5.98
C GLY A 161 -10.41 11.27 -5.95
N ASP A 162 -11.12 11.46 -7.06
CA ASP A 162 -12.15 12.48 -7.13
C ASP A 162 -13.46 12.02 -6.47
N GLY A 163 -14.02 12.89 -5.63
CA GLY A 163 -15.37 12.75 -5.07
C GLY A 163 -15.61 11.40 -4.38
N VAL A 164 -16.36 10.52 -5.04
CA VAL A 164 -16.76 9.19 -4.50
C VAL A 164 -15.62 8.17 -4.46
N LEU A 165 -14.48 8.47 -5.08
CA LEU A 165 -13.28 7.63 -5.13
C LEU A 165 -12.28 7.94 -4.00
N TYR A 166 -12.61 8.88 -3.11
CA TYR A 166 -11.82 9.22 -1.94
C TYR A 166 -12.66 9.17 -0.67
N ASN A 167 -12.08 8.68 0.41
CA ASN A 167 -12.66 8.80 1.73
C ASN A 167 -11.59 8.77 2.82
N THR A 168 -11.94 9.29 4.00
CA THR A 168 -11.07 9.32 5.18
C THR A 168 -11.88 9.07 6.45
N THR A 169 -11.25 8.50 7.48
CA THR A 169 -11.83 8.53 8.83
C THR A 169 -11.62 9.90 9.47
N SER A 170 -12.35 10.15 10.57
CA SER A 170 -12.10 11.32 11.41
C SER A 170 -10.66 11.30 11.94
N THR A 171 -10.01 12.45 11.92
CA THR A 171 -8.65 12.58 12.47
C THR A 171 -8.65 12.30 13.97
N PRO A 172 -7.64 11.57 14.50
CA PRO A 172 -7.53 11.32 15.93
C PRO A 172 -7.38 12.63 16.72
N SER A 173 -8.20 12.78 17.77
CA SER A 173 -8.20 13.97 18.64
C SER A 173 -7.04 14.00 19.63
N ALA A 174 -6.50 12.83 20.00
CA ALA A 174 -5.38 12.68 20.91
C ALA A 174 -4.12 12.22 20.17
N LEU A 175 -2.95 12.68 20.63
CA LEU A 175 -1.64 12.25 20.10
C LEU A 175 -1.47 10.73 20.11
N GLN A 176 -2.05 10.05 21.10
CA GLN A 176 -2.02 8.59 21.20
C GLN A 176 -2.64 7.89 19.99
N GLY A 177 -3.65 8.50 19.36
CA GLY A 177 -4.28 7.95 18.16
C GLY A 177 -3.35 7.98 16.95
N TRP A 178 -2.42 8.94 16.88
CA TRP A 178 -1.42 9.02 15.81
C TRP A 178 -0.24 8.06 16.00
N THR A 179 -0.02 7.58 17.22
CA THR A 179 1.12 6.71 17.58
C THR A 179 0.72 5.26 17.80
N ARG A 180 -0.54 4.88 17.58
CA ARG A 180 -0.96 3.48 17.68
C ARG A 180 -0.18 2.59 16.72
N SER A 181 0.38 1.53 17.28
CA SER A 181 1.19 0.56 16.55
C SER A 181 0.35 -0.58 15.97
N LEU A 182 0.74 -1.05 14.79
CA LEU A 182 0.44 -2.37 14.26
C LEU A 182 1.78 -3.08 14.08
N SER A 183 2.06 -4.09 14.90
CA SER A 183 3.35 -4.78 14.86
C SER A 183 3.31 -5.92 13.85
N VAL A 184 3.50 -5.60 12.56
CA VAL A 184 3.37 -6.54 11.44
C VAL A 184 4.34 -7.72 11.60
N ASP A 185 3.82 -8.94 11.48
CA ASP A 185 4.65 -10.13 11.38
C ASP A 185 5.39 -10.13 10.04
N ARG A 186 6.72 -10.01 10.10
CA ARG A 186 7.57 -9.94 8.91
C ARG A 186 7.61 -11.23 8.09
N HIS A 187 7.29 -12.39 8.66
CA HIS A 187 7.40 -13.68 7.98
C HIS A 187 6.05 -14.16 7.45
N GLU A 188 4.97 -13.89 8.18
CA GLU A 188 3.64 -14.40 7.84
C GLU A 188 2.53 -13.33 7.84
N GLY A 189 2.86 -12.07 8.13
CA GLY A 189 1.84 -11.04 8.39
C GLY A 189 1.21 -10.43 7.14
N VAL A 190 1.71 -10.68 5.93
CA VAL A 190 1.18 -10.05 4.70
C VAL A 190 0.58 -11.10 3.77
N HIS A 191 -0.73 -11.00 3.56
CA HIS A 191 -1.51 -11.84 2.65
C HIS A 191 -2.09 -11.01 1.50
N VAL A 192 -2.05 -11.54 0.29
CA VAL A 192 -2.71 -10.98 -0.90
C VAL A 192 -3.74 -11.99 -1.42
N GLY A 193 -4.94 -11.51 -1.72
CA GLY A 193 -6.11 -12.34 -2.01
C GLY A 193 -6.81 -12.82 -0.75
N GLY A 194 -7.25 -14.08 -0.75
CA GLY A 194 -7.95 -14.70 0.37
C GLY A 194 -7.12 -14.83 1.64
N SER A 195 -7.72 -15.42 2.68
CA SER A 195 -7.00 -15.77 3.91
C SER A 195 -6.85 -17.30 4.04
N PRO A 196 -5.66 -17.81 4.43
CA PRO A 196 -5.46 -19.24 4.68
C PRO A 196 -6.35 -19.79 5.80
N GLU A 197 -6.87 -18.95 6.70
CA GLU A 197 -7.70 -19.39 7.84
C GLU A 197 -9.18 -19.64 7.48
N TYR A 198 -9.60 -19.36 6.24
CA TYR A 198 -10.98 -19.58 5.75
C TYR A 198 -11.15 -20.75 4.79
N VAL A 199 -10.11 -21.58 4.57
CA VAL A 199 -10.31 -22.94 4.02
C VAL A 199 -10.90 -23.83 5.11
N GLY A 200 -12.15 -23.54 5.48
CA GLY A 200 -13.00 -24.48 6.16
C GLY A 200 -13.04 -25.74 5.30
N VAL A 201 -12.48 -26.82 5.82
CA VAL A 201 -12.70 -28.15 5.28
C VAL A 201 -14.23 -28.32 5.27
N SER A 202 -14.86 -28.30 4.09
CA SER A 202 -16.26 -28.73 3.99
C SER A 202 -16.27 -30.23 4.23
N LEU A 203 -16.35 -30.63 5.49
CA LEU A 203 -16.65 -31.99 5.89
C LEU A 203 -18.10 -32.25 5.49
N HIS A 204 -18.28 -32.71 4.26
CA HIS A 204 -19.50 -33.42 3.90
C HIS A 204 -19.45 -34.78 4.60
N THR A 205 -20.05 -34.86 5.79
CA THR A 205 -20.42 -36.16 6.36
C THR A 205 -21.55 -36.72 5.49
N VAL A 206 -21.27 -37.84 4.81
CA VAL A 206 -22.26 -38.68 4.12
C VAL A 206 -23.12 -39.41 5.15
#